data_AF-A0A8J1YRE6-F1
#
_entry.id   AF-A0A8J1YRE6-F1
#
_cell.length_a   1.000
_cell.length_b   1.000
_cell.length_c   1.000
_cell.angle_alpha   90.00
_cell.angle_beta   90.00
_cell.angle_gamma   90.00
#
_symmetry.space_group_name_H-M   'P 1'
#
loop_
_entity.id
_entity.type
_entity.pdbx_description
1 polymer ?
#
loop_
_entity_poly.entity_id
_entity_poly.type
_entity_poly.pdbx_seq_one_letter_code
_entity_poly.pdbx_strand_id
1 'polypeptide(L)'
;MAKSLVAQVQDYLIPAVEALEIPRDDWKYLNLGIGSNDICTYCLAPNTTDPPLTGSPNEYAKAVKDAIELLRKHVPHFIVNIIGLLRVSPIFDLTLRDPYCSGPLLPPGFPHLPLECSCAFLPGPAGDLTRQRMDQLGQGYDEAILSLIEEWDAEDDPSFGATWQPGTILDLASWPITALSPVDCFHPSEAGHQRVAAGFWNRLTLGFEEKNIPIIWEDEVMIRCLEEDDRVQIGHSR
;
A
#
# COMPACT_ATOMS: atom_id res chain seq x y z
N MET A 1 -8.74 6.05 -2.99
CA MET A 1 -9.55 4.84 -2.77
C MET A 1 -9.51 3.98 -4.02
N ALA A 2 -9.56 2.66 -3.87
CA ALA A 2 -9.48 1.70 -4.98
C ALA A 2 -10.61 1.90 -6.00
N LYS A 3 -11.82 2.26 -5.56
CA LYS A 3 -12.97 2.55 -6.44
C LYS A 3 -12.75 3.66 -7.46
N SER A 4 -11.72 4.50 -7.26
CA SER A 4 -11.38 5.60 -8.17
C SER A 4 -10.26 5.23 -9.17
N LEU A 5 -9.69 4.01 -9.09
CA LEU A 5 -8.55 3.62 -9.90
C LEU A 5 -8.85 3.61 -11.40
N VAL A 6 -10.03 3.15 -11.81
CA VAL A 6 -10.41 3.14 -13.24
C VAL A 6 -10.36 4.54 -13.83
N ALA A 7 -10.90 5.55 -13.12
CA ALA A 7 -10.84 6.93 -13.55
C ALA A 7 -9.39 7.45 -13.59
N GLN A 8 -8.55 7.12 -12.60
CA GLN A 8 -7.13 7.50 -12.61
C GLN A 8 -6.37 6.86 -13.78
N VAL A 9 -6.66 5.61 -14.11
CA VAL A 9 -6.06 4.93 -15.26
C VAL A 9 -6.48 5.60 -16.55
N GLN A 10 -7.79 5.85 -16.72
CA GLN A 10 -8.36 6.44 -17.92
C GLN A 10 -7.91 7.88 -18.14
N ASP A 11 -8.02 8.72 -17.10
CA ASP A 11 -7.90 10.17 -17.24
C ASP A 11 -6.45 10.66 -17.09
N TYR A 12 -5.58 9.85 -16.46
CA TYR A 12 -4.19 10.24 -16.19
C TYR A 12 -3.17 9.23 -16.69
N LEU A 13 -3.24 7.97 -16.25
CA LEU A 13 -2.13 7.03 -16.48
C LEU A 13 -1.94 6.68 -17.95
N ILE A 14 -3.03 6.37 -18.68
CA ILE A 14 -2.97 6.07 -20.12
C ILE A 14 -2.40 7.27 -20.90
N PRO A 15 -2.95 8.50 -20.79
CA PRO A 15 -2.37 9.68 -21.44
C PRO A 15 -0.90 9.94 -21.07
N ALA A 16 -0.54 9.74 -19.79
CA ALA A 16 0.83 9.95 -19.33
C ALA A 16 1.81 8.94 -19.96
N VAL A 17 1.44 7.67 -20.04
CA VAL A 17 2.27 6.64 -20.68
C VAL A 17 2.41 6.89 -22.18
N GLU A 18 1.33 7.28 -22.87
CA GLU A 18 1.36 7.64 -24.29
C GLU A 18 2.30 8.83 -24.55
N ALA A 19 2.26 9.85 -23.69
CA ALA A 19 3.09 11.05 -23.81
C ALA A 19 4.60 10.79 -23.60
N LEU A 20 4.98 9.66 -22.99
CA LEU A 20 6.38 9.27 -22.85
C LEU A 20 6.97 8.66 -24.14
N GLU A 21 6.14 8.37 -25.15
CA GLU A 21 6.56 7.81 -26.44
C GLU A 21 7.44 6.56 -26.32
N ILE A 22 7.23 5.76 -25.26
CA ILE A 22 7.99 4.53 -25.01
C ILE A 22 7.68 3.52 -26.12
N PRO A 23 8.69 2.88 -26.74
CA PRO A 23 8.48 1.81 -27.71
C PRO A 23 7.47 0.77 -27.23
N ARG A 24 6.60 0.27 -28.11
CA ARG A 24 5.51 -0.64 -27.72
C ARG A 24 6.00 -1.97 -27.15
N ASP A 25 7.17 -2.41 -27.56
CA ASP A 25 7.85 -3.64 -27.16
C ASP A 25 8.68 -3.51 -25.88
N ASP A 26 9.01 -2.29 -25.45
CA ASP A 26 9.71 -2.06 -24.20
C ASP A 26 8.80 -2.32 -22.99
N TRP A 27 9.37 -2.88 -21.92
CA TRP A 27 8.63 -3.14 -20.68
C TRP A 27 8.35 -1.87 -19.88
N LYS A 28 7.13 -1.76 -19.34
CA LYS A 28 6.72 -0.71 -18.39
C LYS A 28 6.60 -1.31 -17.00
N TYR A 29 6.92 -0.54 -15.98
CA TYR A 29 6.78 -0.95 -14.59
C TYR A 29 5.83 0.00 -13.86
N LEU A 30 4.79 -0.55 -13.25
CA LEU A 30 3.82 0.17 -12.44
C LEU A 30 3.94 -0.28 -10.99
N ASN A 31 4.19 0.67 -10.09
CA ASN A 31 4.08 0.42 -8.65
C ASN A 31 2.71 0.92 -8.16
N LEU A 32 1.88 0.01 -7.62
CA LEU A 32 0.53 0.29 -7.17
C LEU A 32 0.43 0.15 -5.64
N GLY A 33 0.44 1.27 -4.92
CA GLY A 33 0.11 1.34 -3.50
C GLY A 33 -1.23 2.04 -3.28
N ILE A 34 -2.24 1.29 -2.83
CA ILE A 34 -3.61 1.79 -2.60
C ILE A 34 -4.23 1.03 -1.42
N GLY A 35 -5.33 1.54 -0.85
CA GLY A 35 -6.08 0.86 0.21
C GLY A 35 -6.06 1.54 1.58
N SER A 36 -5.04 2.34 1.92
CA SER A 36 -4.99 3.02 3.23
C SER A 36 -6.19 3.95 3.45
N ASN A 37 -6.59 4.71 2.43
CA ASN A 37 -7.80 5.55 2.49
C ASN A 37 -9.10 4.74 2.50
N ASP A 38 -9.12 3.57 1.85
CA ASP A 38 -10.26 2.66 1.86
C ASP A 38 -10.50 2.16 3.30
N ILE A 39 -9.43 1.79 4.01
CA ILE A 39 -9.52 1.42 5.42
C ILE A 39 -9.83 2.59 6.33
N CYS A 40 -9.27 3.77 6.10
CA CYS A 40 -9.65 4.95 6.89
C CYS A 40 -11.09 5.38 6.65
N THR A 41 -11.71 5.01 5.53
CA THR A 41 -13.15 5.21 5.29
C THR A 41 -14.00 4.44 6.31
N TYR A 42 -13.51 3.33 6.86
CA TYR A 42 -14.17 2.61 7.95
C TYR A 42 -14.45 3.53 9.16
N CYS A 43 -13.58 4.50 9.41
CA CYS A 43 -13.73 5.44 10.52
C CYS A 43 -14.85 6.46 10.32
N LEU A 44 -15.29 6.69 9.07
CA LEU A 44 -16.34 7.67 8.77
C LEU A 44 -17.74 7.06 8.94
N ALA A 45 -17.90 5.78 8.60
CA ALA A 45 -19.16 5.06 8.71
C ALA A 45 -18.90 3.56 8.88
N PRO A 46 -18.65 3.06 10.11
CA PRO A 46 -18.30 1.66 10.34
C PRO A 46 -19.52 0.75 10.07
N ASN A 47 -19.70 0.32 8.82
CA ASN A 47 -20.79 -0.53 8.33
C ASN A 47 -22.20 -0.06 8.75
N THR A 48 -22.38 1.23 9.03
CA THR A 48 -23.68 1.83 9.37
C THR A 48 -24.48 2.24 8.14
N THR A 49 -23.89 2.14 6.95
CA THR A 49 -24.54 2.39 5.66
C THR A 49 -24.80 1.07 4.94
N ASP A 50 -25.90 1.02 4.18
CA ASP A 50 -26.20 -0.07 3.26
C ASP A 50 -26.24 0.47 1.82
N PRO A 51 -25.25 0.14 0.96
CA PRO A 51 -24.07 -0.69 1.24
C PRO A 51 -22.99 0.04 2.08
N PRO A 52 -22.05 -0.70 2.73
CA PRO A 52 -20.96 -0.10 3.49
C PRO A 52 -20.07 0.81 2.64
N LEU A 53 -19.75 2.01 3.14
CA LEU A 53 -18.90 2.97 2.40
C LEU A 53 -17.49 2.43 2.08
N THR A 54 -16.99 1.55 2.93
CA THR A 54 -15.67 0.91 2.80
C THR A 54 -15.64 -0.22 1.75
N GLY A 55 -16.80 -0.78 1.40
CA GLY A 55 -16.88 -1.98 0.55
C GLY A 55 -16.28 -3.24 1.21
N SER A 56 -16.27 -4.32 0.45
CA SER A 56 -15.70 -5.62 0.80
C SER A 56 -14.32 -5.85 0.16
N PRO A 57 -13.53 -6.82 0.67
CA PRO A 57 -12.27 -7.19 0.03
C PRO A 57 -12.37 -7.59 -1.44
N ASN A 58 -13.46 -8.27 -1.82
CA ASN A 58 -13.68 -8.66 -3.21
C ASN A 58 -13.98 -7.44 -4.10
N GLU A 59 -14.70 -6.43 -3.59
CA GLU A 59 -14.92 -5.18 -4.33
C GLU A 59 -13.63 -4.38 -4.46
N TYR A 60 -12.77 -4.38 -3.44
CA TYR A 60 -11.43 -3.79 -3.51
C TYR A 60 -10.57 -4.45 -4.59
N ALA A 61 -10.44 -5.78 -4.56
CA ALA A 61 -9.67 -6.53 -5.56
C ALA A 61 -10.28 -6.38 -6.96
N LYS A 62 -11.62 -6.37 -7.08
CA LYS A 62 -12.29 -6.09 -8.35
C LYS A 62 -11.96 -4.70 -8.90
N ALA A 63 -11.93 -3.67 -8.07
CA ALA A 63 -11.59 -2.32 -8.51
C ALA A 63 -10.14 -2.23 -9.00
N VAL A 64 -9.21 -2.94 -8.34
CA VAL A 64 -7.83 -3.09 -8.82
C VAL A 64 -7.78 -3.84 -10.14
N LYS A 65 -8.48 -4.98 -10.25
CA LYS A 65 -8.58 -5.76 -11.49
C LYS A 65 -9.08 -4.91 -12.64
N ASP A 66 -10.23 -4.26 -12.50
CA ASP A 66 -10.86 -3.46 -13.56
C ASP A 66 -9.92 -2.35 -14.06
N ALA A 67 -9.15 -1.71 -13.16
CA ALA A 67 -8.19 -0.68 -13.51
C ALA A 67 -6.96 -1.24 -14.25
N ILE A 68 -6.39 -2.35 -13.77
CA ILE A 68 -5.25 -3.00 -14.43
C ILE A 68 -5.65 -3.58 -15.78
N GLU A 69 -6.82 -4.23 -15.90
CA GLU A 69 -7.36 -4.72 -17.16
C GLU A 69 -7.64 -3.60 -18.18
N LEU A 70 -8.07 -2.43 -17.70
CA LEU A 70 -8.19 -1.25 -18.57
C LEU A 70 -6.81 -0.81 -19.09
N LEU A 71 -5.79 -0.79 -18.23
CA LEU A 71 -4.43 -0.45 -18.60
C LEU A 71 -3.85 -1.47 -19.59
N ARG A 72 -4.02 -2.79 -19.36
CA ARG A 72 -3.58 -3.89 -20.26
C ARG A 72 -4.06 -3.73 -21.70
N LYS A 73 -5.26 -3.17 -21.90
CA LYS A 73 -5.82 -2.93 -23.24
C LYS A 73 -5.07 -1.84 -24.03
N HIS A 74 -4.38 -0.93 -23.34
CA HIS A 74 -3.74 0.25 -23.94
C HIS A 74 -2.21 0.18 -23.88
N VAL A 75 -1.66 -0.42 -22.82
CA VAL A 75 -0.23 -0.50 -22.55
C VAL A 75 0.22 -1.96 -22.59
N PRO A 76 0.83 -2.43 -23.70
CA PRO A 76 1.41 -3.77 -23.77
C PRO A 76 2.74 -3.84 -23.01
N HIS A 77 3.18 -5.04 -22.65
CA HIS A 77 4.46 -5.32 -21.99
C HIS A 77 4.61 -4.54 -20.68
N PHE A 78 3.90 -4.93 -19.63
CA PHE A 78 4.09 -4.29 -18.34
C PHE A 78 4.03 -5.23 -17.14
N ILE A 79 4.75 -4.81 -16.11
CA ILE A 79 4.77 -5.45 -14.80
C ILE A 79 4.05 -4.51 -13.82
N VAL A 80 3.10 -5.03 -13.07
CA VAL A 80 2.52 -4.34 -11.92
C VAL A 80 3.06 -4.93 -10.61
N ASN A 81 3.71 -4.10 -9.81
CA ASN A 81 4.05 -4.41 -8.43
C ASN A 81 2.95 -3.84 -7.52
N ILE A 82 2.14 -4.71 -6.93
CA ILE A 82 1.07 -4.34 -6.01
C ILE A 82 1.63 -4.37 -4.59
N ILE A 83 1.61 -3.22 -3.93
CA ILE A 83 1.97 -3.11 -2.52
C ILE A 83 0.71 -3.44 -1.72
N GLY A 84 0.80 -4.50 -0.92
CA GLY A 84 -0.21 -4.85 0.07
C GLY A 84 -0.42 -3.73 1.08
N LEU A 85 -1.50 -3.82 1.85
CA LEU A 85 -1.91 -2.71 2.67
C LEU A 85 -0.86 -2.35 3.73
N LEU A 86 -0.46 -1.08 3.71
CA LEU A 86 0.27 -0.46 4.81
C LEU A 86 -0.65 -0.26 6.01
N ARG A 87 -0.36 -0.96 7.12
CA ARG A 87 -1.16 -0.87 8.34
C ARG A 87 -1.06 0.50 8.98
N VAL A 88 -2.22 1.08 9.29
CA VAL A 88 -2.34 2.38 9.97
C VAL A 88 -2.30 2.24 11.50
N SER A 89 -2.71 1.07 12.02
CA SER A 89 -2.81 0.82 13.46
C SER A 89 -1.54 1.13 14.28
N PRO A 90 -0.31 0.86 13.80
CA PRO A 90 0.90 1.11 14.60
C PRO A 90 1.19 2.59 14.83
N ILE A 91 0.64 3.49 14.00
CA ILE A 91 0.87 4.93 14.10
C ILE A 91 0.36 5.47 15.44
N PHE A 92 -0.73 4.91 15.98
CA PHE A 92 -1.28 5.33 17.27
C PHE A 92 -0.24 5.19 18.40
N ASP A 93 0.38 4.03 18.53
CA ASP A 93 1.36 3.78 19.60
C ASP A 93 2.64 4.57 19.37
N LEU A 94 3.09 4.66 18.11
CA LEU A 94 4.28 5.43 17.73
C LEU A 94 4.14 6.91 18.13
N THR A 95 2.96 7.49 17.95
CA THR A 95 2.73 8.93 18.14
C THR A 95 2.22 9.30 19.54
N LEU A 96 1.83 8.33 20.38
CA LEU A 96 1.10 8.57 21.64
C LEU A 96 1.82 9.49 22.64
N ARG A 97 3.16 9.45 22.66
CA ARG A 97 3.96 10.08 23.73
C ARG A 97 5.16 10.87 23.24
N ASP A 98 5.33 10.99 21.93
CA ASP A 98 6.49 11.69 21.37
C ASP A 98 6.16 13.18 21.19
N PRO A 99 6.97 14.12 21.73
CA PRO A 99 6.78 15.56 21.52
C PRO A 99 6.78 16.01 20.06
N TYR A 100 7.35 15.20 19.16
CA TYR A 100 7.29 15.43 17.72
C TYR A 100 5.85 15.47 17.19
N CYS A 101 4.94 14.69 17.81
CA CYS A 101 3.53 14.61 17.41
C CYS A 101 2.54 15.13 18.45
N SER A 102 2.92 15.07 19.73
CA SER A 102 2.05 15.50 20.82
C SER A 102 2.04 17.02 20.98
N GLY A 103 0.98 17.64 20.50
CA GLY A 103 0.71 19.06 20.72
C GLY A 103 0.22 19.34 22.15
N PRO A 104 0.69 20.40 22.83
CA PRO A 104 0.33 20.69 24.23
C PRO A 104 -1.15 21.04 24.45
N LEU A 105 -1.93 21.17 23.38
CA LEU A 105 -3.34 21.57 23.39
C LEU A 105 -4.32 20.37 23.26
N LEU A 106 -3.81 19.15 23.08
CA LEU A 106 -4.65 17.97 22.89
C LEU A 106 -5.05 17.33 24.23
N PRO A 107 -6.26 16.74 24.34
CA PRO A 107 -6.65 15.98 25.52
C PRO A 107 -5.69 14.79 25.77
N PRO A 108 -5.50 14.38 27.04
CA PRO A 108 -4.66 13.22 27.36
C PRO A 108 -5.09 11.97 26.59
N GLY A 109 -4.12 11.29 25.98
CA GLY A 109 -4.34 10.05 25.23
C GLY A 109 -4.61 10.23 23.74
N PHE A 110 -4.76 11.46 23.24
CA PHE A 110 -4.78 11.73 21.79
C PHE A 110 -3.36 12.08 21.32
N PRO A 111 -2.79 11.33 20.36
CA PRO A 111 -1.42 11.57 19.91
C PRO A 111 -1.29 12.89 19.11
N HIS A 112 -2.19 13.10 18.14
CA HIS A 112 -2.26 14.28 17.28
C HIS A 112 -3.73 14.49 16.85
N LEU A 113 -4.00 15.55 16.07
CA LEU A 113 -5.34 15.77 15.50
C LEU A 113 -5.69 14.62 14.53
N PRO A 114 -6.76 13.86 14.77
CA PRO A 114 -7.03 12.63 14.03
C PRO A 114 -7.88 12.91 12.79
N LEU A 115 -7.37 13.72 11.87
CA LEU A 115 -8.11 14.17 10.68
C LEU A 115 -8.12 13.13 9.55
N GLU A 116 -6.99 12.45 9.33
CA GLU A 116 -6.82 11.52 8.21
C GLU A 116 -7.55 10.19 8.43
N CYS A 117 -7.50 9.67 9.66
CA CYS A 117 -8.00 8.35 10.00
C CYS A 117 -8.62 8.32 11.41
N SER A 118 -9.73 9.05 11.58
CA SER A 118 -10.22 9.49 12.88
C SER A 118 -10.34 8.41 13.96
N CYS A 119 -10.87 7.24 13.60
CA CYS A 119 -11.09 6.15 14.53
C CYS A 119 -9.82 5.37 14.90
N ALA A 120 -8.76 5.45 14.10
CA ALA A 120 -7.48 4.78 14.37
C ALA A 120 -6.76 5.39 15.58
N PHE A 121 -7.04 6.66 15.87
CA PHE A 121 -6.39 7.45 16.92
C PHE A 121 -7.26 7.67 18.16
N LEU A 122 -8.41 7.00 18.24
CA LEU A 122 -9.19 6.98 19.46
C LEU A 122 -8.40 6.25 20.56
N PRO A 123 -8.30 6.80 21.79
CA PRO A 123 -7.71 6.08 22.90
C PRO A 123 -8.67 5.03 23.48
N GLY A 124 -8.08 4.05 24.16
CA GLY A 124 -8.81 3.04 24.93
C GLY A 124 -9.52 1.98 24.09
N PRO A 125 -10.42 1.20 24.71
CA PRO A 125 -10.95 -0.03 24.12
C PRO A 125 -11.70 0.16 22.79
N ALA A 126 -12.35 1.31 22.60
CA ALA A 126 -13.02 1.63 21.35
C ALA A 126 -12.02 1.79 20.20
N GLY A 127 -10.89 2.46 20.46
CA GLY A 127 -9.80 2.60 19.48
C GLY A 127 -9.07 1.29 19.23
N ASP A 128 -8.88 0.46 20.25
CA ASP A 128 -8.27 -0.86 20.08
C ASP A 128 -9.12 -1.73 19.15
N LEU A 129 -10.44 -1.69 19.33
CA LEU A 129 -11.38 -2.41 18.47
C LEU A 129 -11.35 -1.88 17.03
N THR A 130 -11.35 -0.56 16.82
CA THR A 130 -11.34 0.01 15.45
C THR A 130 -10.03 -0.32 14.74
N ARG A 131 -8.88 -0.18 15.41
CA ARG A 131 -7.57 -0.60 14.87
C ARG A 131 -7.55 -2.08 14.49
N GLN A 132 -8.08 -2.96 15.34
CA GLN A 132 -8.18 -4.38 15.04
C GLN A 132 -9.06 -4.65 13.80
N ARG A 133 -10.20 -3.96 13.67
CA ARG A 133 -11.10 -4.12 12.52
C ARG A 133 -10.48 -3.61 11.22
N MET A 134 -9.74 -2.52 11.29
CA MET A 134 -8.97 -1.98 10.17
C MET A 134 -7.91 -2.98 9.71
N ASP A 135 -7.14 -3.57 10.64
CA ASP A 135 -6.12 -4.57 10.31
C ASP A 135 -6.75 -5.84 9.70
N GLN A 136 -7.89 -6.31 10.22
CA GLN A 136 -8.63 -7.44 9.65
C GLN A 136 -9.10 -7.17 8.22
N LEU A 137 -9.61 -5.97 7.96
CA LEU A 137 -10.04 -5.56 6.63
C LEU A 137 -8.85 -5.49 5.66
N GLY A 138 -7.73 -4.96 6.14
CA GLY A 138 -6.46 -4.93 5.42
C GLY A 138 -5.94 -6.29 5.00
N GLN A 139 -5.94 -7.23 5.95
CA GLN A 139 -5.59 -8.61 5.66
C GLN A 139 -6.50 -9.19 4.58
N GLY A 140 -7.82 -8.93 4.65
CA GLY A 140 -8.75 -9.37 3.61
C GLY A 140 -8.44 -8.78 2.23
N TYR A 141 -8.03 -7.51 2.16
CA TYR A 141 -7.60 -6.89 0.89
C TYR A 141 -6.39 -7.59 0.30
N ASP A 142 -5.38 -7.87 1.12
CA ASP A 142 -4.16 -8.57 0.69
C ASP A 142 -4.45 -9.99 0.22
N GLU A 143 -5.29 -10.74 0.95
CA GLU A 143 -5.74 -12.08 0.55
C GLU A 143 -6.46 -12.05 -0.81
N ALA A 144 -7.37 -11.10 -1.02
CA ALA A 144 -8.11 -10.97 -2.28
C ALA A 144 -7.21 -10.56 -3.47
N ILE A 145 -6.21 -9.71 -3.23
CA ILE A 145 -5.19 -9.36 -4.24
C ILE A 145 -4.31 -10.54 -4.57
N LEU A 146 -3.89 -11.31 -3.57
CA LEU A 146 -3.06 -12.50 -3.80
C LEU A 146 -3.81 -13.55 -4.63
N SER A 147 -5.12 -13.73 -4.43
CA SER A 147 -5.94 -14.59 -5.31
C SER A 147 -6.10 -14.02 -6.72
N LEU A 148 -6.20 -12.70 -6.87
CA LEU A 148 -6.22 -12.05 -8.19
C LEU A 148 -4.89 -12.26 -8.94
N ILE A 149 -3.77 -12.21 -8.24
CA ILE A 149 -2.45 -12.47 -8.84
C ILE A 149 -2.34 -13.92 -9.30
N GLU A 150 -2.83 -14.89 -8.51
CA GLU A 150 -2.91 -16.30 -8.95
C GLU A 150 -3.77 -16.47 -10.21
N GLU A 151 -4.87 -15.72 -10.32
CA GLU A 151 -5.71 -15.72 -11.53
C GLU A 151 -4.93 -15.21 -12.76
N TRP A 152 -4.21 -14.10 -12.61
CA TRP A 152 -3.38 -13.54 -13.67
C TRP A 152 -2.19 -14.43 -14.07
N ASP A 153 -1.52 -15.05 -13.10
CA ASP A 153 -0.43 -16.01 -13.36
C ASP A 153 -0.93 -17.21 -14.18
N ALA A 154 -2.15 -17.68 -13.91
CA ALA A 154 -2.77 -18.79 -14.64
C ALA A 154 -3.13 -18.45 -16.10
N GLU A 155 -3.11 -17.17 -16.50
CA GLU A 155 -3.33 -16.74 -17.89
C GLU A 155 -2.11 -17.02 -18.78
N ASP A 156 -0.91 -17.19 -18.21
CA ASP A 156 0.36 -17.42 -18.94
C ASP A 156 0.61 -16.36 -20.04
N ASP A 157 0.32 -15.09 -19.73
CA ASP A 157 0.50 -13.96 -20.65
C ASP A 157 1.98 -13.51 -20.67
N PRO A 158 2.73 -13.71 -21.78
CA PRO A 158 4.15 -13.36 -21.84
C PRO A 158 4.39 -11.84 -21.89
N SER A 159 3.34 -11.03 -22.00
CA SER A 159 3.38 -9.57 -22.07
C SER A 159 2.90 -8.87 -20.80
N PHE A 160 2.56 -9.62 -19.75
CA PHE A 160 2.08 -9.08 -18.49
C PHE A 160 2.65 -9.85 -17.31
N GLY A 161 3.11 -9.11 -16.28
CA GLY A 161 3.50 -9.70 -15.01
C GLY A 161 2.81 -8.97 -13.86
N ALA A 162 2.40 -9.72 -12.85
CA ALA A 162 2.02 -9.15 -11.57
C ALA A 162 3.02 -9.60 -10.50
N THR A 163 3.26 -8.77 -9.50
CA THR A 163 4.00 -9.19 -8.32
C THR A 163 3.43 -8.46 -7.11
N TRP A 164 3.63 -9.03 -5.93
CA TRP A 164 3.12 -8.49 -4.68
C TRP A 164 4.23 -8.24 -3.68
N GLN A 165 4.08 -7.17 -2.90
CA GLN A 165 4.92 -6.86 -1.77
C GLN A 165 4.04 -6.73 -0.51
N PRO A 166 4.29 -7.49 0.55
CA PRO A 166 3.52 -7.40 1.79
C PRO A 166 3.67 -6.01 2.43
N GLY A 167 2.57 -5.27 2.62
CA GLY A 167 2.61 -3.98 3.32
C GLY A 167 2.90 -4.11 4.82
N THR A 168 2.66 -5.31 5.38
CA THR A 168 2.89 -5.66 6.77
C THR A 168 4.37 -5.73 7.17
N ILE A 169 5.29 -5.74 6.19
CA ILE A 169 6.75 -5.73 6.46
C ILE A 169 7.26 -4.37 6.95
N LEU A 170 6.43 -3.32 6.85
CA LEU A 170 6.74 -2.04 7.47
C LEU A 170 6.52 -2.16 8.99
N ASP A 171 7.60 -2.37 9.73
CA ASP A 171 7.57 -2.42 11.19
C ASP A 171 7.54 -1.00 11.79
N LEU A 172 6.50 -0.24 11.44
CA LEU A 172 6.35 1.16 11.84
C LEU A 172 6.45 1.35 13.36
N ALA A 173 6.04 0.35 14.15
CA ALA A 173 6.12 0.41 15.61
C ALA A 173 7.57 0.47 16.14
N SER A 174 8.55 -0.06 15.39
CA SER A 174 9.97 -0.02 15.75
C SER A 174 10.75 1.11 15.07
N TRP A 175 10.14 1.81 14.12
CA TRP A 175 10.75 2.92 13.41
C TRP A 175 10.77 4.19 14.29
N PRO A 176 11.71 5.12 14.06
CA PRO A 176 11.71 6.38 14.78
C PRO A 176 10.50 7.23 14.41
N ILE A 177 10.04 8.08 15.33
CA ILE A 177 8.91 8.99 15.10
C ILE A 177 9.09 9.87 13.85
N THR A 178 10.34 10.19 13.50
CA THR A 178 10.70 10.98 12.32
C THR A 178 10.44 10.27 11.00
N ALA A 179 10.06 8.99 11.01
CA ALA A 179 9.53 8.29 9.85
C ALA A 179 8.17 8.86 9.40
N LEU A 180 7.48 9.62 10.27
CA LEU A 180 6.22 10.30 9.99
C LEU A 180 6.44 11.80 9.79
N SER A 181 5.55 12.42 9.02
CA SER A 181 5.51 13.87 8.82
C SER A 181 5.27 14.61 10.13
N PRO A 182 6.01 15.69 10.44
CA PRO A 182 5.75 16.50 11.64
C PRO A 182 4.48 17.37 11.51
N VAL A 183 3.89 17.43 10.31
CA VAL A 183 2.72 18.28 10.03
C VAL A 183 1.42 17.58 10.44
N ASP A 184 1.27 16.32 10.06
CA ASP A 184 0.05 15.54 10.29
C ASP A 184 0.25 14.32 11.20
N CYS A 185 1.51 13.92 11.45
CA CYS A 185 1.88 12.74 12.23
C CYS A 185 1.22 11.45 11.73
N PHE A 186 0.94 11.39 10.44
CA PHE A 186 0.21 10.31 9.80
C PHE A 186 0.91 9.83 8.53
N HIS A 187 1.19 10.74 7.61
CA HIS A 187 1.85 10.36 6.37
C HIS A 187 3.34 10.12 6.60
N PRO A 188 3.99 9.23 5.81
CA PRO A 188 5.43 9.07 5.87
C PRO A 188 6.15 10.40 5.61
N SER A 189 7.24 10.65 6.35
CA SER A 189 8.16 11.74 6.03
C SER A 189 8.95 11.40 4.77
N GLU A 190 9.78 12.35 4.28
CA GLU A 190 10.75 12.05 3.22
C GLU A 190 11.64 10.86 3.60
N ALA A 191 12.14 10.81 4.84
CA ALA A 191 12.94 9.70 5.32
C ALA A 191 12.15 8.39 5.33
N GLY A 192 10.90 8.42 5.79
CA GLY A 192 9.99 7.27 5.73
C GLY A 192 9.80 6.76 4.31
N HIS A 193 9.52 7.66 3.36
CA HIS A 193 9.40 7.34 1.94
C HIS A 193 10.67 6.71 1.36
N GLN A 194 11.85 7.23 1.69
CA GLN A 194 13.13 6.67 1.25
C GLN A 194 13.30 5.22 1.73
N ARG A 195 13.00 4.92 3.00
CA ARG A 195 13.11 3.56 3.57
C ARG A 195 12.14 2.59 2.89
N VAL A 196 10.89 2.99 2.71
CA VAL A 196 9.86 2.18 2.06
C VAL A 196 10.25 1.89 0.60
N ALA A 197 10.68 2.91 -0.14
CA ALA A 197 11.08 2.78 -1.54
C ALA A 197 12.28 1.84 -1.72
N ALA A 198 13.36 2.05 -0.94
CA ALA A 198 14.53 1.18 -0.98
C ALA A 198 14.20 -0.25 -0.53
N GLY A 199 13.37 -0.39 0.52
CA GLY A 199 12.97 -1.68 1.05
C GLY A 199 12.21 -2.54 0.04
N PHE A 200 11.24 -1.95 -0.68
CA PHE A 200 10.52 -2.65 -1.76
C PHE A 200 11.41 -2.89 -2.98
N TRP A 201 12.26 -1.93 -3.37
CA TRP A 201 13.21 -2.11 -4.47
C TRP A 201 14.14 -3.30 -4.25
N ASN A 202 14.74 -3.40 -3.06
CA ASN A 202 15.70 -4.46 -2.72
C ASN A 202 15.06 -5.86 -2.76
N ARG A 203 13.74 -5.93 -2.60
CA ARG A 203 12.93 -7.15 -2.55
C ARG A 203 12.18 -7.43 -3.85
N LEU A 204 12.32 -6.60 -4.88
CA LEU A 204 11.47 -6.67 -6.08
C LEU A 204 11.52 -8.04 -6.76
N THR A 205 12.72 -8.62 -6.86
CA THR A 205 13.01 -9.89 -7.55
C THR A 205 13.11 -11.09 -6.62
N LEU A 206 12.91 -10.92 -5.32
CA LEU A 206 12.99 -12.01 -4.35
C LEU A 206 11.75 -12.91 -4.39
N GLY A 207 11.87 -14.12 -3.84
CA GLY A 207 10.76 -15.05 -3.69
C GLY A 207 9.75 -14.59 -2.63
N PHE A 208 8.59 -15.25 -2.59
CA PHE A 208 7.50 -14.85 -1.70
C PHE A 208 7.91 -14.81 -0.23
N GLU A 209 8.63 -15.83 0.27
CA GLU A 209 9.07 -15.87 1.67
C GLU A 209 10.04 -14.74 2.02
N GLU A 210 10.98 -14.43 1.13
CA GLU A 210 12.01 -13.41 1.34
C GLU A 210 11.42 -12.00 1.29
N LYS A 211 10.40 -11.78 0.45
CA LYS A 211 9.62 -10.52 0.42
C LYS A 211 8.91 -10.24 1.75
N ASN A 212 8.61 -11.26 2.54
CA ASN A 212 7.96 -11.14 3.85
C ASN A 212 8.93 -10.79 5.00
N ILE A 213 10.24 -10.64 4.73
CA ILE A 213 11.20 -10.22 5.75
C ILE A 213 11.01 -8.73 6.06
N PRO A 214 10.76 -8.35 7.35
CA PRO A 214 10.53 -6.96 7.75
C PRO A 214 11.59 -5.97 7.25
N ILE A 215 11.16 -4.76 6.91
CA ILE A 215 12.04 -3.63 6.64
C ILE A 215 12.36 -2.97 7.99
N ILE A 216 13.59 -3.16 8.46
CA ILE A 216 14.10 -2.51 9.66
C ILE A 216 14.58 -1.09 9.35
N TRP A 217 14.53 -0.22 10.36
CA TRP A 217 15.07 1.13 10.21
C TRP A 217 16.59 1.12 10.34
N GLU A 218 17.27 1.54 9.28
CA GLU A 218 18.72 1.76 9.24
C GLU A 218 19.00 3.25 9.00
N ASP A 219 20.12 3.75 9.55
CA ASP A 219 20.51 5.15 9.39
C ASP A 219 20.86 5.48 7.93
N GLU A 220 21.56 4.56 7.27
CA GLU A 220 21.88 4.64 5.84
C GLU A 220 20.84 3.86 5.02
N VAL A 221 20.35 4.48 3.95
CA VAL A 221 19.40 3.83 3.04
C VAL A 221 20.19 3.08 1.98
N MET A 222 20.21 1.75 2.10
CA MET A 222 20.88 0.89 1.14
C MET A 222 19.95 0.55 -0.02
N ILE A 223 20.38 0.85 -1.25
CA ILE A 223 19.70 0.46 -2.48
C ILE A 223 20.55 -0.60 -3.18
N ARG A 224 19.99 -1.79 -3.35
CA ARG A 224 20.62 -2.92 -4.01
C ARG A 224 20.68 -2.66 -5.51
N CYS A 225 21.86 -2.84 -6.11
CA CYS A 225 21.98 -2.90 -7.56
C CYS A 225 21.47 -4.26 -8.03
N LEU A 226 20.48 -4.27 -8.93
CA LEU A 226 19.97 -5.50 -9.53
C LEU A 226 20.94 -5.99 -10.60
N GLU A 227 21.26 -7.29 -10.59
CA GLU A 227 22.20 -7.95 -11.50
C GLU A 227 21.46 -8.72 -12.61
N GLU A 228 22.19 -9.53 -13.39
CA GLU A 228 21.61 -10.29 -14.51
C GLU A 228 20.59 -11.35 -14.05
N ASP A 229 20.80 -11.94 -12.88
CA ASP A 229 19.90 -12.94 -12.31
C ASP A 229 18.70 -12.31 -11.56
N ASP A 230 18.74 -10.99 -11.32
CA ASP A 230 17.63 -10.24 -10.74
C ASP A 230 16.56 -9.94 -11.79
N ARG A 231 15.73 -10.94 -12.08
CA ARG A 231 14.62 -10.84 -13.02
C ARG A 231 13.30 -11.05 -12.31
N VAL A 232 12.33 -10.19 -12.61
CA VAL A 232 10.93 -10.43 -12.24
C VAL A 232 10.46 -11.66 -13.03
N GLN A 233 10.05 -12.70 -12.32
CA GLN A 233 9.53 -13.91 -12.93
C GLN A 233 8.06 -13.70 -13.30
N ILE A 234 7.74 -13.79 -14.59
CA ILE A 234 6.35 -13.70 -15.09
C ILE A 234 5.68 -15.07 -14.90
N GLY A 235 4.45 -15.10 -14.39
CA GLY A 235 3.69 -16.34 -14.16
C GLY A 235 4.12 -17.15 -12.93
N HIS A 236 5.03 -16.61 -12.11
CA HIS A 236 5.58 -17.26 -10.92
C HIS A 236 5.62 -16.29 -9.73
N SER A 237 4.45 -15.76 -9.36
CA SER A 237 4.34 -14.70 -8.36
C SER A 237 4.30 -15.20 -6.91
N ARG A 238 4.30 -16.53 -6.70
CA ARG A 238 4.42 -17.20 -5.39
C ARG A 238 5.55 -18.21 -5.37
#